data_AF-A0A7S3APL0-F1
#
_entry.id   AF-A0A7S3APL0-F1
#
_cell.length_a   1.000
_cell.length_b   1.000
_cell.length_c   1.000
_cell.angle_alpha   90.00
_cell.angle_beta   90.00
_cell.angle_gamma   90.00
#
_symmetry.space_group_name_H-M   'P 1'
#
loop_
_entity.id
_entity.type
_entity.pdbx_description
1 polymer ?
#
loop_
_entity_poly.entity_id
_entity_poly.type
_entity_poly.pdbx_seq_one_letter_code
_entity_poly.pdbx_strand_id
1 'polypeptide(L)'
;IFSWLATLPAWHMQRTGLVRSGTAVSRLEDAIDPGRAVVDFLLHVLIIEVWFYTTHRALHHPSVYKYVHKLHHKWKAPTAVACMFAHPLEFCVGNTLGVVLGP
;
A
#
# COMPACT_ATOMS: atom_id res chain seq x y z
N ILE A 1 3.07 6.90 -15.14
CA ILE A 1 4.28 6.35 -15.79
C ILE A 1 5.06 5.38 -14.89
N PHE A 2 5.00 5.51 -13.55
CA PHE A 2 5.67 4.58 -12.62
C PHE A 2 4.86 3.34 -12.20
N SER A 3 3.63 3.12 -12.68
CA SER A 3 2.76 2.09 -12.09
C SER A 3 3.35 0.69 -12.22
N TRP A 4 3.82 0.28 -13.40
CA TRP A 4 4.35 -1.08 -13.62
C TRP A 4 5.56 -1.44 -12.76
N LEU A 5 6.41 -0.46 -12.41
CA LEU A 5 7.59 -0.70 -11.56
C LEU A 5 7.23 -1.00 -10.10
N ALA A 6 6.03 -0.60 -9.66
CA ALA A 6 5.53 -0.92 -8.32
C ALA A 6 4.50 -2.07 -8.39
N THR A 7 3.61 -2.06 -9.38
CA THR A 7 2.49 -3.01 -9.49
C THR A 7 2.91 -4.38 -10.00
N LEU A 8 3.89 -4.51 -10.90
CA LEU A 8 4.36 -5.84 -11.34
C LEU A 8 5.10 -6.58 -10.23
N PRO A 9 6.05 -5.96 -9.49
CA PRO A 9 6.66 -6.60 -8.34
C PRO A 9 5.63 -6.91 -7.25
N ALA A 10 4.73 -5.98 -6.94
CA ALA A 10 3.63 -6.21 -6.00
C ALA A 10 2.78 -7.42 -6.38
N TRP A 11 2.32 -7.47 -7.63
CA TRP A 11 1.57 -8.62 -8.14
C TRP A 11 2.38 -9.91 -8.08
N HIS A 12 3.67 -9.86 -8.42
CA HIS A 12 4.54 -11.03 -8.36
C HIS A 12 4.70 -11.53 -6.92
N MET A 13 4.98 -10.64 -5.97
CA MET A 13 5.11 -10.96 -4.54
C MET A 13 3.80 -11.53 -3.98
N GLN A 14 2.67 -10.97 -4.38
CA GLN A 14 1.36 -11.50 -4.02
C GLN A 14 1.20 -12.90 -4.62
N ARG A 15 1.42 -13.06 -5.94
CA ARG A 15 1.28 -14.34 -6.67
C ARG A 15 2.13 -15.46 -6.07
N THR A 16 3.37 -15.18 -5.70
CA THR A 16 4.29 -16.18 -5.10
C THR A 16 4.02 -16.45 -3.63
N GLY A 17 3.10 -15.70 -3.00
CA GLY A 17 2.73 -15.89 -1.61
C GLY A 17 3.70 -15.27 -0.61
N LEU A 18 4.71 -14.51 -1.07
CA LEU A 18 5.74 -13.90 -0.21
C LEU A 18 5.16 -12.96 0.86
N VAL A 19 4.01 -12.34 0.55
CA VAL A 19 3.37 -11.27 1.33
C VAL A 19 1.92 -11.58 1.72
N ARG A 20 1.39 -12.74 1.30
CA ARG A 20 -0.03 -13.09 1.51
C ARG A 20 -0.39 -13.39 2.97
N SER A 21 0.56 -13.39 3.90
CA SER A 21 0.31 -13.73 5.32
C SER A 21 -0.51 -15.02 5.49
N GLY A 22 -0.35 -15.99 4.57
CA GLY A 22 -1.07 -17.27 4.57
C GLY A 22 -2.46 -17.26 3.93
N THR A 23 -2.95 -16.16 3.34
CA THR A 23 -4.22 -16.15 2.60
C THR A 23 -4.12 -16.96 1.29
N ALA A 24 -5.09 -17.85 1.09
CA ALA A 24 -5.24 -18.59 -0.15
C ALA A 24 -5.77 -17.69 -1.26
N VAL A 25 -5.30 -17.91 -2.49
CA VAL A 25 -5.82 -17.22 -3.68
C VAL A 25 -7.18 -17.80 -4.00
N SER A 26 -8.20 -16.95 -4.00
CA SER A 26 -9.49 -17.34 -4.55
C SER A 26 -9.33 -17.68 -6.03
N ARG A 27 -9.93 -18.78 -6.44
CA ARG A 27 -10.04 -19.22 -7.81
C ARG A 27 -11.37 -18.78 -8.39
N LEU A 28 -11.49 -18.83 -9.72
CA LEU A 28 -12.71 -18.43 -10.40
C LEU A 28 -13.89 -19.35 -10.06
N GLU A 29 -13.61 -20.60 -9.67
CA GLU A 29 -14.59 -21.59 -9.23
C GLU A 29 -15.01 -21.46 -7.76
N ASP A 30 -14.33 -20.65 -6.94
CA ASP A 30 -14.63 -20.54 -5.52
C ASP A 30 -15.92 -19.75 -5.30
N ALA A 31 -16.83 -20.29 -4.47
CA ALA A 31 -18.02 -19.56 -4.06
C ALA A 31 -17.63 -18.35 -3.20
N ILE A 32 -18.31 -17.21 -3.41
CA ILE A 32 -18.13 -16.03 -2.56
C ILE A 32 -18.66 -16.35 -1.17
N ASP A 33 -17.79 -16.26 -0.16
CA ASP A 33 -18.17 -16.23 1.25
C ASP A 33 -18.24 -14.77 1.71
N PRO A 34 -19.44 -14.19 1.88
CA PRO A 34 -19.59 -12.79 2.27
C PRO A 34 -19.03 -12.50 3.66
N GLY A 35 -19.11 -13.46 4.58
CA GLY A 35 -18.59 -13.29 5.94
C GLY A 35 -17.07 -13.18 5.92
N ARG A 36 -16.41 -14.08 5.19
CA ARG A 36 -14.97 -14.02 4.98
C ARG A 36 -14.55 -12.75 4.25
N ALA A 37 -15.26 -12.35 3.20
CA ALA A 37 -14.96 -11.12 2.45
C ALA A 37 -15.01 -9.86 3.33
N VAL A 38 -15.99 -9.77 4.24
CA VAL A 38 -16.08 -8.65 5.20
C VAL A 38 -14.91 -8.69 6.18
N VAL A 39 -14.55 -9.85 6.71
CA VAL A 39 -13.40 -10.00 7.63
C VAL A 39 -12.09 -9.61 6.93
N ASP A 40 -11.83 -10.15 5.73
CA ASP A 40 -10.64 -9.82 4.95
C ASP A 40 -10.59 -8.32 4.65
N PHE A 41 -11.70 -7.72 4.24
CA PHE A 41 -11.77 -6.27 4.01
C PHE A 41 -11.43 -5.45 5.26
N LEU A 42 -12.00 -5.78 6.42
CA LEU A 42 -11.74 -5.05 7.67
C LEU A 42 -10.29 -5.20 8.13
N LEU A 43 -9.73 -6.42 8.04
CA LEU A 43 -8.32 -6.67 8.33
C LEU A 43 -7.40 -5.90 7.37
N HIS A 44 -7.75 -5.89 6.09
CA HIS A 44 -7.00 -5.16 5.06
C HIS A 44 -7.00 -3.65 5.33
N VAL A 45 -8.15 -3.06 5.67
CA VAL A 45 -8.26 -1.65 6.06
C VAL A 45 -7.39 -1.35 7.28
N LEU A 46 -7.43 -2.19 8.31
CA LEU A 46 -6.62 -2.01 9.52
C LEU A 46 -5.11 -2.05 9.22
N ILE A 47 -4.68 -3.01 8.39
CA ILE A 47 -3.28 -3.15 7.98
C ILE A 47 -2.82 -1.91 7.21
N ILE A 48 -3.61 -1.45 6.23
CA ILE A 48 -3.30 -0.23 5.48
C ILE A 48 -3.19 0.98 6.42
N GLU A 49 -4.15 1.16 7.33
CA GLU A 49 -4.18 2.32 8.21
C GLU A 49 -2.93 2.36 9.11
N VAL A 50 -2.61 1.24 9.76
CA VAL A 50 -1.43 1.14 10.64
C VAL A 50 -0.14 1.32 9.83
N TRP A 51 -0.03 0.68 8.67
CA TRP A 51 1.15 0.78 7.82
C TRP A 51 1.36 2.19 7.28
N PHE A 52 0.32 2.81 6.73
CA PHE A 52 0.41 4.15 6.18
C PHE A 52 0.74 5.16 7.28
N TYR A 53 0.09 5.08 8.44
CA TYR A 53 0.39 5.98 9.57
C TYR A 53 1.85 5.86 10.02
N THR A 54 2.34 4.64 10.24
CA THR A 54 3.70 4.41 10.75
C THR A 54 4.76 4.85 9.73
N THR A 55 4.61 4.49 8.46
CA THR A 55 5.55 4.88 7.40
C THR A 55 5.51 6.39 7.14
N HIS A 56 4.34 7.01 7.10
CA HIS A 56 4.20 8.46 6.94
C HIS A 56 4.87 9.19 8.11
N ARG A 57 4.66 8.75 9.35
CA ARG A 57 5.33 9.32 10.52
C ARG A 57 6.86 9.20 10.44
N ALA A 58 7.38 8.06 9.97
CA ALA A 58 8.81 7.87 9.76
C ALA A 58 9.36 8.79 8.66
N LEU A 59 8.60 9.02 7.59
CA LEU A 59 8.96 9.92 6.49
C LEU A 59 9.02 11.40 6.91
N HIS A 60 8.28 11.79 7.95
CA HIS A 60 8.40 13.11 8.58
C HIS A 60 9.62 13.29 9.48
N HIS A 61 10.39 12.22 9.74
CA HIS A 61 11.60 12.35 10.53
C HIS A 61 12.60 13.31 9.84
N PRO A 62 13.25 14.24 10.56
CA PRO A 62 14.07 15.30 9.94
C PRO A 62 15.17 14.80 8.99
N SER A 63 15.74 13.63 9.28
CA SER A 63 16.78 13.01 8.43
C SER A 63 16.26 12.49 7.09
N VAL A 64 14.96 12.19 6.97
CA VAL A 64 14.34 11.61 5.76
C VAL A 64 13.49 12.65 5.03
N TYR A 65 12.77 13.48 5.78
CA TYR A 65 11.79 14.45 5.26
C TYR A 65 12.34 15.31 4.13
N LYS A 66 13.53 15.91 4.33
CA LYS A 66 14.13 16.84 3.35
C LYS A 66 14.35 16.21 1.98
N TYR A 67 14.64 14.91 1.95
CA TYR A 67 15.05 14.19 0.73
C TYR A 67 13.88 13.50 0.04
N VAL A 68 12.92 13.02 0.82
CA VAL A 68 11.84 12.18 0.33
C VAL A 68 10.52 12.95 0.43
N HIS A 69 10.01 13.13 1.64
CA HIS A 69 8.64 13.57 1.90
C HIS A 69 8.35 15.06 1.64
N LYS A 70 9.38 15.90 1.57
CA LYS A 70 9.23 17.34 1.31
C LYS A 70 8.58 17.64 -0.04
N LEU A 71 8.79 16.80 -1.05
CA LEU A 71 8.16 16.98 -2.37
C LEU A 71 6.63 16.87 -2.28
N HIS A 72 6.15 15.83 -1.59
CA HIS A 72 4.74 15.56 -1.38
C HIS A 72 4.05 16.73 -0.65
N HIS A 73 4.70 17.30 0.37
CA HIS A 73 4.17 18.46 1.12
C HIS A 73 4.21 19.81 0.40
N LYS A 74 4.75 19.89 -0.83
CA LYS A 74 4.64 21.13 -1.64
C LYS A 74 3.20 21.43 -2.04
N TRP A 75 2.39 20.39 -2.26
CA TRP A 75 0.97 20.53 -2.55
C TRP A 75 0.15 20.37 -1.26
N LYS A 76 -0.46 21.47 -0.80
CA LYS A 76 -1.25 21.48 0.44
C LYS A 76 -2.68 21.01 0.26
N ALA A 77 -3.19 21.00 -0.97
CA ALA A 77 -4.54 20.56 -1.26
C ALA A 77 -4.63 19.03 -1.17
N PRO A 78 -5.44 18.45 -0.26
CA PRO A 78 -5.54 17.02 -0.08
C PRO A 78 -6.43 16.41 -1.17
N THR A 79 -5.86 16.25 -2.37
CA THR A 79 -6.55 15.63 -3.51
C THR A 79 -5.89 14.31 -3.85
N ALA A 80 -6.65 13.34 -4.38
CA ALA A 80 -6.10 12.05 -4.81
C ALA A 80 -4.94 12.24 -5.81
N VAL A 81 -5.04 13.25 -6.68
CA VAL A 81 -3.97 13.59 -7.65
C VAL A 81 -2.71 14.08 -6.96
N ALA A 82 -2.83 14.93 -5.94
CA ALA A 82 -1.69 15.39 -5.14
C ALA A 82 -1.01 14.22 -4.39
N CYS A 83 -1.79 13.24 -3.90
CA CYS A 83 -1.24 12.05 -3.25
C CYS A 83 -0.41 11.17 -4.20
N MET A 84 -0.73 11.17 -5.50
CA MET A 84 0.06 10.49 -6.52
C MET A 84 1.35 11.24 -6.90
N PHE A 85 1.45 12.54 -6.57
CA PHE A 85 2.64 13.34 -6.76
C PHE A 85 3.55 13.25 -5.53
N ALA A 86 4.22 12.10 -5.39
CA ALA A 86 5.12 11.80 -4.29
C ALA A 86 6.46 11.25 -4.79
N HIS A 87 7.47 11.24 -3.92
CA HIS A 87 8.74 10.60 -4.24
C HIS A 87 8.52 9.09 -4.50
N PRO A 88 9.20 8.45 -5.47
CA PRO A 88 8.99 7.03 -5.79
C PRO A 88 9.09 6.10 -4.57
N LEU A 89 9.99 6.41 -3.64
CA LEU A 89 10.13 5.66 -2.39
C LEU A 89 8.86 5.72 -1.51
N GLU A 90 8.22 6.88 -1.39
CA GLU A 90 6.96 7.03 -0.64
C GLU A 90 5.85 6.23 -1.31
N PHE A 91 5.81 6.27 -2.64
CA PHE A 91 4.81 5.55 -3.40
C PHE A 91 4.97 4.03 -3.28
N CYS A 92 6.20 3.51 -3.37
CA CYS A 92 6.45 2.09 -3.22
C CYS A 92 6.25 1.62 -1.76
N VAL A 93 6.85 2.31 -0.79
CA VAL A 93 6.84 1.87 0.62
C VAL A 93 5.56 2.24 1.34
N GLY A 94 5.10 3.49 1.25
CA GLY A 94 3.90 3.95 1.94
C GLY A 94 2.61 3.42 1.32
N ASN A 95 2.46 3.57 -0.01
CA ASN A 95 1.21 3.21 -0.69
C ASN A 95 1.20 1.74 -1.13
N THR A 96 2.18 1.33 -1.95
CA THR A 96 2.11 0.04 -2.63
C THR A 96 2.30 -1.14 -1.68
N LEU A 97 3.30 -1.10 -0.80
CA LEU A 97 3.52 -2.19 0.16
C LEU A 97 2.36 -2.35 1.14
N GLY A 98 1.74 -1.27 1.63
CA GLY A 98 0.61 -1.35 2.54
C GLY A 98 -0.56 -2.15 1.98
N VAL A 99 -0.88 -1.95 0.70
CA VAL A 99 -1.92 -2.69 -0.02
C VAL A 99 -1.54 -4.17 -0.21
N VAL A 100 -0.25 -4.45 -0.42
CA VAL A 100 0.24 -5.80 -0.72
C VAL A 100 0.36 -6.68 0.53
N LEU A 101 0.46 -6.09 1.71
CA LEU A 101 0.57 -6.80 3.00
C LEU A 101 -0.77 -7.32 3.54
N GLY A 102 -1.87 -6.75 3.07
CA GLY A 102 -3.20 -7.17 3.49
C GLY A 102 -3.63 -8.52 2.89
N PRO A 103 -4.63 -9.18 3.49
CA PRO A 103 -5.29 -10.35 2.91
C PRO A 103 -5.96 -10.03 1.56
#